data_AF-A0A6H1FZ14-F1
#
_entry.id   AF-A0A6H1FZ14-F1
#
_cell.length_a   1.000
_cell.length_b   1.000
_cell.length_c   1.000
_cell.angle_alpha   90.00
_cell.angle_beta   90.00
_cell.angle_gamma   90.00
#
_symmetry.space_group_name_H-M   'P 1'
#
loop_
_entity.id
_entity.type
_entity.pdbx_description
1 polymer ?
#
loop_
_entity_poly.entity_id
_entity_poly.type
_entity_poly.pdbx_seq_one_letter_code
_entity_poly.pdbx_strand_id
1 'polypeptide(L)'
;MYYFKYFRNDANFDKSIRYNELFFAANSSLNDPMDLWFNPIFWDGIDLWKQFIGSYDNGFVLLMDYISKPQGDDFYISINNLFKGKSLAKIVEDKTIYKRNIIDIIKNNELAKGTDVTSAASLLMDKFIHIKNNTNFISVSFSRDPFNYLMWSHYANGFKGCILIYDFEDNTTKLKTHILGKSEYDVKMMDVRYSNSPEQIDLWKVISENTIDNGNYFFTKNNHWEYEKESRLVLYSPHQSNGEIFHHDPSLVKGVIFGSRCDTYFKERTIRALKENRNISGIEDFLSFDTILNDKNEIELKSGIKQTIKNVFNLPLGKDVIDEWNNSLKFKEAKTIK
;
A
#
# COMPACT_ATOMS: atom_id res chain seq x y z
N MET A 1 15.49 -11.91 -1.98
CA MET A 1 15.90 -10.49 -2.21
C MET A 1 15.47 -9.72 -0.98
N TYR A 2 16.37 -9.00 -0.28
CA TYR A 2 16.04 -8.45 1.04
C TYR A 2 15.32 -7.11 0.99
N TYR A 3 14.43 -6.90 1.96
CA TYR A 3 13.66 -5.68 2.18
C TYR A 3 13.80 -5.25 3.65
N PHE A 4 13.88 -3.94 3.89
CA PHE A 4 14.29 -3.39 5.18
C PHE A 4 13.18 -2.55 5.77
N LYS A 5 12.69 -2.95 6.95
CA LYS A 5 11.73 -2.14 7.69
C LYS A 5 12.39 -1.50 8.89
N TYR A 6 12.41 -0.18 8.92
CA TYR A 6 13.01 0.63 9.97
C TYR A 6 12.05 0.77 11.15
N PHE A 7 12.59 0.64 12.35
CA PHE A 7 11.81 0.68 13.58
C PHE A 7 12.47 1.56 14.64
N ARG A 8 11.61 2.25 15.38
CA ARG A 8 11.96 2.88 16.66
C ARG A 8 11.78 1.85 17.78
N ASN A 9 12.35 2.13 18.94
CA ASN A 9 12.08 1.38 20.15
C ASN A 9 10.70 1.81 20.71
N ASP A 10 9.64 1.21 20.20
CA ASP A 10 8.25 1.50 20.57
C ASP A 10 7.35 0.25 20.57
N ALA A 11 6.08 0.44 20.91
CA ALA A 11 5.11 -0.64 20.99
C ALA A 11 4.80 -1.29 19.63
N ASN A 12 4.94 -0.56 18.51
CA ASN A 12 4.70 -1.12 17.17
C ASN A 12 5.82 -2.10 16.82
N PHE A 13 7.07 -1.73 17.11
CA PHE A 13 8.20 -2.65 16.96
C PHE A 13 8.04 -3.91 17.81
N ASP A 14 7.67 -3.76 19.08
CA ASP A 14 7.49 -4.89 19.99
C ASP A 14 6.43 -5.89 19.47
N LYS A 15 5.34 -5.37 18.89
CA LYS A 15 4.32 -6.21 18.25
C LYS A 15 4.81 -6.87 16.97
N SER A 16 5.58 -6.17 16.13
CA SER A 16 6.15 -6.75 14.92
C SER A 16 7.03 -7.97 15.21
N ILE A 17 7.86 -7.95 16.25
CA ILE A 17 8.74 -9.09 16.56
C ILE A 17 8.09 -10.18 17.43
N ARG A 18 7.05 -9.85 18.21
CA ARG A 18 6.36 -10.82 19.07
C ARG A 18 5.24 -11.54 18.34
N TYR A 19 4.49 -10.82 17.52
CA TYR A 19 3.25 -11.28 16.89
C TYR A 19 3.34 -11.32 15.37
N ASN A 20 4.51 -11.01 14.78
CA ASN A 20 4.72 -10.96 13.33
C ASN A 20 3.79 -9.95 12.64
N GLU A 21 3.52 -8.83 13.32
CA GLU A 21 2.58 -7.81 12.84
C GLU A 21 3.21 -6.88 11.80
N LEU A 22 2.48 -6.69 10.70
CA LEU A 22 2.61 -5.59 9.76
C LEU A 22 1.38 -4.69 9.89
N PHE A 23 1.61 -3.44 10.27
CA PHE A 23 0.59 -2.41 10.21
C PHE A 23 0.54 -1.82 8.80
N PHE A 24 -0.60 -1.99 8.14
CA PHE A 24 -0.91 -1.39 6.85
C PHE A 24 -1.64 -0.07 7.09
N ALA A 25 -1.00 1.04 6.76
CA ALA A 25 -1.50 2.40 6.95
C ALA A 25 -2.44 2.80 5.80
N ALA A 26 -3.56 3.44 6.13
CA ALA A 26 -4.42 4.11 5.15
C ALA A 26 -3.77 5.42 4.67
N ASN A 27 -4.20 5.94 3.50
CA ASN A 27 -3.73 7.23 2.97
C ASN A 27 -3.78 8.36 4.01
N SER A 28 -4.82 8.40 4.86
CA SER A 28 -5.02 9.43 5.90
C SER A 28 -3.96 9.44 7.01
N SER A 29 -3.16 8.37 7.15
CA SER A 29 -2.11 8.25 8.17
C SER A 29 -0.69 8.29 7.58
N LEU A 30 -0.54 8.49 6.27
CA LEU A 30 0.74 8.65 5.60
C LEU A 30 1.29 10.07 5.75
N ASN A 31 2.63 10.20 5.72
CA ASN A 31 3.31 11.49 5.83
C ASN A 31 3.15 12.37 4.59
N ASP A 32 2.95 11.75 3.42
CA ASP A 32 2.72 12.44 2.15
C ASP A 32 1.22 12.39 1.82
N PRO A 33 0.52 13.54 1.76
CA PRO A 33 -0.91 13.56 1.49
C PRO A 33 -1.28 13.05 0.08
N MET A 34 -0.32 13.02 -0.85
CA MET A 34 -0.52 12.51 -2.21
C MET A 34 -0.20 11.02 -2.34
N ASP A 35 0.38 10.38 -1.32
CA ASP A 35 0.77 8.97 -1.37
C ASP A 35 -0.45 8.05 -1.17
N LEU A 36 -0.63 7.02 -1.99
CA LEU A 36 -1.86 6.23 -2.12
C LEU A 36 -3.13 7.06 -2.44
N TRP A 37 -3.01 8.26 -2.99
CA TRP A 37 -4.17 9.10 -3.24
C TRP A 37 -5.08 8.52 -4.32
N PHE A 38 -6.30 8.13 -3.91
CA PHE A 38 -7.32 7.59 -4.81
C PHE A 38 -8.23 8.71 -5.34
N ASN A 39 -7.97 9.17 -6.56
CA ASN A 39 -8.80 10.17 -7.24
C ASN A 39 -8.96 9.89 -8.74
N PRO A 40 -9.76 8.87 -9.11
CA PRO A 40 -9.93 8.47 -10.50
C PRO A 40 -10.66 9.53 -11.34
N ILE A 41 -10.43 9.50 -12.65
CA ILE A 41 -10.97 10.43 -13.64
C ILE A 41 -11.88 9.66 -14.61
N PHE A 42 -12.99 10.28 -15.02
CA PHE A 42 -13.79 9.77 -16.13
C PHE A 42 -13.10 10.06 -17.46
N TRP A 43 -12.67 9.01 -18.15
CA TRP A 43 -12.18 9.11 -19.54
C TRP A 43 -13.34 9.10 -20.54
N ASP A 44 -13.05 9.52 -21.77
CA ASP A 44 -14.02 9.45 -22.86
C ASP A 44 -14.46 8.00 -23.09
N GLY A 45 -15.76 7.75 -23.09
CA GLY A 45 -16.27 6.38 -23.11
C GLY A 45 -17.77 6.29 -23.31
N ILE A 46 -18.28 6.73 -24.47
CA ILE A 46 -19.72 6.69 -24.77
C ILE A 46 -20.28 5.25 -24.66
N ASP A 47 -19.57 4.26 -25.19
CA ASP A 47 -20.02 2.86 -25.11
C ASP A 47 -19.93 2.29 -23.69
N LEU A 48 -18.97 2.76 -22.89
CA LEU A 48 -18.86 2.42 -21.47
C LEU A 48 -20.04 3.00 -20.67
N TRP A 49 -20.49 4.22 -21.01
CA TRP A 49 -21.73 4.78 -20.46
C TRP A 49 -22.96 3.97 -20.84
N LYS A 50 -23.07 3.53 -22.10
CA LYS A 50 -24.18 2.66 -22.55
C LYS A 50 -24.23 1.37 -21.74
N GLN A 51 -23.08 0.71 -21.61
CA GLN A 51 -22.94 -0.51 -20.82
C GLN A 51 -23.31 -0.26 -19.36
N PHE A 52 -22.68 0.74 -18.74
CA PHE A 52 -22.88 1.06 -17.34
C PHE A 52 -24.34 1.40 -17.03
N ILE A 53 -24.95 2.35 -17.74
CA ILE A 53 -26.35 2.73 -17.50
C ILE A 53 -27.31 1.57 -17.81
N GLY A 54 -27.04 0.79 -18.85
CA GLY A 54 -27.88 -0.33 -19.26
C GLY A 54 -27.90 -1.50 -18.26
N SER A 55 -26.84 -1.65 -17.45
CA SER A 55 -26.70 -2.76 -16.49
C SER A 55 -26.60 -2.31 -15.03
N TYR A 56 -26.64 -1.01 -14.74
CA TYR A 56 -26.44 -0.52 -13.37
C TYR A 56 -27.67 -0.77 -12.50
N ASP A 57 -27.48 -1.62 -11.50
CA ASP A 57 -28.40 -1.96 -10.41
C ASP A 57 -27.77 -1.59 -9.06
N ASN A 58 -28.57 -1.12 -8.11
CA ASN A 58 -28.16 -0.95 -6.71
C ASN A 58 -28.54 -2.14 -5.80
N GLY A 59 -28.99 -3.25 -6.38
CA GLY A 59 -29.46 -4.46 -5.70
C GLY A 59 -30.98 -4.53 -5.54
N PHE A 60 -31.72 -3.49 -5.93
CA PHE A 60 -33.17 -3.40 -5.80
C PHE A 60 -33.85 -2.79 -7.03
N VAL A 61 -33.20 -1.84 -7.72
CA VAL A 61 -33.74 -1.09 -8.85
C VAL A 61 -32.66 -0.81 -9.90
N LEU A 62 -33.03 -0.95 -11.17
CA LEU A 62 -32.19 -0.56 -12.29
C LEU A 62 -32.31 0.94 -12.53
N LEU A 63 -31.23 1.58 -12.96
CA LEU A 63 -31.31 2.98 -13.42
C LEU A 63 -32.33 3.16 -14.56
N MET A 64 -32.46 2.13 -15.40
CA MET A 64 -33.42 2.05 -16.51
C MET A 64 -34.90 1.94 -16.07
N ASP A 65 -35.18 1.69 -14.79
CA ASP A 65 -36.54 1.71 -14.24
C ASP A 65 -37.07 3.15 -14.12
N TYR A 66 -36.16 4.13 -13.95
CA TYR A 66 -36.51 5.53 -13.76
C TYR A 66 -36.60 6.34 -15.07
N ILE A 67 -35.96 5.88 -16.15
CA ILE A 67 -35.91 6.59 -17.43
C ILE A 67 -36.40 5.74 -18.60
N SER A 68 -36.91 6.37 -19.65
CA SER A 68 -37.20 5.70 -20.92
C SER A 68 -35.92 5.20 -21.57
N LYS A 69 -36.03 4.11 -22.35
CA LYS A 69 -34.90 3.61 -23.13
C LYS A 69 -34.48 4.68 -24.15
N PRO A 70 -33.22 5.15 -24.12
CA PRO A 70 -32.72 6.06 -25.15
C PRO A 70 -32.86 5.44 -26.55
N GLN A 71 -33.37 6.21 -27.51
CA GLN A 71 -33.55 5.75 -28.90
C GLN A 71 -32.26 5.90 -29.74
N GLY A 72 -31.28 6.65 -29.23
CA GLY A 72 -29.99 6.89 -29.89
C GLY A 72 -28.92 7.32 -28.88
N ASP A 73 -27.84 7.90 -29.39
CA ASP A 73 -26.62 8.14 -28.61
C ASP A 73 -26.57 9.51 -27.90
N ASP A 74 -27.47 10.44 -28.24
CA ASP A 74 -27.45 11.83 -27.76
C ASP A 74 -27.45 11.95 -26.23
N PHE A 75 -28.22 11.08 -25.56
CA PHE A 75 -28.23 11.00 -24.10
C PHE A 75 -26.86 10.60 -23.54
N TYR A 76 -26.26 9.54 -24.09
CA TYR A 76 -24.96 9.04 -23.65
C TYR A 76 -23.83 10.03 -23.97
N ILE A 77 -23.90 10.72 -25.11
CA ILE A 77 -22.97 11.79 -25.48
C ILE A 77 -23.07 12.94 -24.46
N SER A 78 -24.29 13.35 -24.11
CA SER A 78 -24.53 14.43 -23.14
C SER A 78 -24.02 14.08 -21.74
N ILE A 79 -24.29 12.86 -21.27
CA ILE A 79 -23.76 12.34 -20.00
C ILE A 79 -22.23 12.26 -20.05
N ASN A 80 -21.65 11.70 -21.11
CA ASN A 80 -20.20 11.61 -21.27
C ASN A 80 -19.54 13.00 -21.22
N ASN A 81 -20.08 13.99 -21.91
CA ASN A 81 -19.56 15.35 -21.90
C ASN A 81 -19.65 16.03 -20.54
N LEU A 82 -20.63 15.67 -19.70
CA LEU A 82 -20.73 16.17 -18.32
C LEU A 82 -19.57 15.67 -17.45
N PHE A 83 -19.16 14.40 -17.60
CA PHE A 83 -18.20 13.75 -16.71
C PHE A 83 -16.77 13.69 -17.26
N LYS A 84 -16.58 13.67 -18.58
CA LYS A 84 -15.27 13.49 -19.23
C LYS A 84 -14.23 14.49 -18.71
N GLY A 85 -13.07 13.97 -18.32
CA GLY A 85 -11.95 14.74 -17.79
C GLY A 85 -12.16 15.28 -16.37
N LYS A 86 -13.25 14.89 -15.68
CA LYS A 86 -13.51 15.28 -14.29
C LYS A 86 -13.08 14.16 -13.36
N SER A 87 -12.38 14.55 -12.29
CA SER A 87 -12.03 13.64 -11.21
C SER A 87 -13.24 13.32 -10.34
N LEU A 88 -13.28 12.12 -9.78
CA LEU A 88 -14.33 11.67 -8.88
C LEU A 88 -14.47 12.57 -7.64
N ALA A 89 -13.37 13.08 -7.08
CA ALA A 89 -13.41 14.01 -5.96
C ALA A 89 -14.25 15.26 -6.28
N LYS A 90 -13.93 15.93 -7.40
CA LYS A 90 -14.66 17.11 -7.88
C LYS A 90 -16.15 16.83 -8.12
N ILE A 91 -16.48 15.69 -8.70
CA ILE A 91 -17.87 15.31 -8.98
C ILE A 91 -18.67 15.18 -7.69
N VAL A 92 -18.08 14.58 -6.66
CA VAL A 92 -18.76 14.41 -5.36
C VAL A 92 -18.81 15.71 -4.56
N GLU A 93 -17.79 16.56 -4.66
CA GLU A 93 -17.78 17.90 -4.07
C GLU A 93 -18.92 18.76 -4.66
N ASP A 94 -19.05 18.77 -5.98
CA ASP A 94 -20.08 19.51 -6.73
C ASP A 94 -21.39 18.72 -6.92
N LYS A 95 -21.67 17.71 -6.08
CA LYS A 95 -22.75 16.72 -6.30
C LYS A 95 -24.12 17.32 -6.64
N THR A 96 -24.47 18.46 -6.05
CA THR A 96 -25.76 19.14 -6.29
C THR A 96 -25.84 19.69 -7.72
N ILE A 97 -24.73 20.20 -8.26
CA ILE A 97 -24.64 20.71 -9.64
C ILE A 97 -24.74 19.54 -10.62
N TYR A 98 -23.95 18.49 -10.42
CA TYR A 98 -23.99 17.30 -11.28
C TYR A 98 -25.37 16.65 -11.29
N LYS A 99 -26.01 16.52 -10.12
CA LYS A 99 -27.38 16.00 -10.01
C LYS A 99 -28.37 16.83 -10.85
N ARG A 100 -28.30 18.16 -10.79
CA ARG A 100 -29.16 19.04 -11.60
C ARG A 100 -28.90 18.84 -13.10
N ASN A 101 -27.64 18.81 -13.51
CA ASN A 101 -27.27 18.63 -14.91
C ASN A 101 -27.74 17.27 -15.46
N ILE A 102 -27.66 16.19 -14.66
CA ILE A 102 -28.21 14.89 -15.03
C ILE A 102 -29.73 14.97 -15.25
N ILE A 103 -30.45 15.64 -14.34
CA ILE A 103 -31.91 15.85 -14.48
C ILE A 103 -32.24 16.58 -15.77
N ASP A 104 -31.50 17.66 -16.07
CA ASP A 104 -31.71 18.45 -17.28
C ASP A 104 -31.39 17.65 -18.55
N ILE A 105 -30.33 16.83 -18.54
CA ILE A 105 -29.99 15.92 -19.64
C ILE A 105 -31.11 14.90 -19.87
N ILE A 106 -31.65 14.28 -18.82
CA ILE A 106 -32.75 13.31 -18.92
C ILE A 106 -34.00 13.97 -19.52
N LYS A 107 -34.34 15.19 -19.07
CA LYS A 107 -35.49 15.95 -19.58
C LYS A 107 -35.32 16.35 -21.04
N ASN A 108 -34.16 16.89 -21.41
CA ASN A 108 -33.88 17.37 -22.76
C ASN A 108 -33.84 16.24 -23.80
N ASN A 109 -33.55 15.01 -23.38
CA ASN A 109 -33.61 13.83 -24.24
C ASN A 109 -34.98 13.11 -24.17
N GLU A 110 -36.00 13.74 -23.58
CA GLU A 110 -37.37 13.21 -23.46
C GLU A 110 -37.44 11.83 -22.77
N LEU A 111 -36.51 11.55 -21.86
CA LEU A 111 -36.41 10.25 -21.20
C LEU A 111 -37.21 10.16 -19.89
N ALA A 112 -37.91 11.24 -19.50
CA ALA A 112 -38.72 11.25 -18.28
C ALA A 112 -39.98 10.39 -18.46
N LYS A 113 -40.13 9.31 -17.69
CA LYS A 113 -41.31 8.41 -17.69
C LYS A 113 -42.50 8.90 -16.85
N GLY A 114 -42.50 10.15 -16.39
CA GLY A 114 -43.45 10.64 -15.38
C GLY A 114 -43.13 10.23 -13.93
N THR A 115 -42.08 9.42 -13.73
CA THR A 115 -41.41 9.15 -12.44
C THR A 115 -40.50 10.30 -12.01
N ASP A 116 -40.07 10.29 -10.75
CA ASP A 116 -39.14 11.29 -10.21
C ASP A 116 -37.74 11.16 -10.85
N VAL A 117 -37.47 11.95 -11.90
CA VAL A 117 -36.15 12.08 -12.55
C VAL A 117 -35.05 12.43 -11.54
N THR A 118 -35.42 13.07 -10.42
CA THR A 118 -34.50 13.33 -9.31
C THR A 118 -33.95 12.05 -8.72
N SER A 119 -34.75 10.99 -8.64
CA SER A 119 -34.35 9.67 -8.14
C SER A 119 -33.37 8.98 -9.09
N ALA A 120 -33.56 9.08 -10.42
CA ALA A 120 -32.57 8.58 -11.40
C ALA A 120 -31.21 9.25 -11.21
N ALA A 121 -31.22 10.59 -11.09
CA ALA A 121 -30.01 11.36 -10.87
C ALA A 121 -29.37 11.07 -9.50
N SER A 122 -30.17 10.87 -8.44
CA SER A 122 -29.69 10.42 -7.13
C SER A 122 -28.98 9.07 -7.26
N LEU A 123 -29.63 8.08 -7.87
CA LEU A 123 -29.11 6.71 -7.98
C LEU A 123 -27.75 6.67 -8.66
N LEU A 124 -27.59 7.44 -9.75
CA LEU A 124 -26.32 7.57 -10.46
C LEU A 124 -25.24 8.23 -9.58
N MET A 125 -25.59 9.35 -8.94
CA MET A 125 -24.65 10.07 -8.06
C MET A 125 -24.26 9.25 -6.83
N ASP A 126 -25.20 8.48 -6.26
CA ASP A 126 -24.96 7.63 -5.10
C ASP A 126 -23.92 6.54 -5.41
N LYS A 127 -23.87 6.03 -6.66
CA LYS A 127 -22.78 5.13 -7.09
C LYS A 127 -21.41 5.80 -6.94
N PHE A 128 -21.27 7.01 -7.44
CA PHE A 128 -20.01 7.74 -7.45
C PHE A 128 -19.59 8.18 -6.05
N ILE A 129 -20.55 8.60 -5.24
CA ILE A 129 -20.35 8.89 -3.82
C ILE A 129 -19.91 7.62 -3.08
N HIS A 130 -20.55 6.49 -3.34
CA HIS A 130 -20.19 5.21 -2.73
C HIS A 130 -18.78 4.78 -3.13
N ILE A 131 -18.42 4.83 -4.41
CA ILE A 131 -17.06 4.52 -4.87
C ILE A 131 -16.05 5.43 -4.16
N LYS A 132 -16.30 6.75 -4.12
CA LYS A 132 -15.38 7.69 -3.49
C LYS A 132 -15.18 7.42 -2.00
N ASN A 133 -16.27 7.14 -1.28
CA ASN A 133 -16.23 7.06 0.17
C ASN A 133 -15.82 5.67 0.66
N ASN A 134 -16.18 4.60 -0.06
CA ASN A 134 -15.98 3.23 0.41
C ASN A 134 -14.83 2.50 -0.28
N THR A 135 -14.12 3.18 -1.20
CA THR A 135 -12.87 2.66 -1.73
C THR A 135 -11.72 3.14 -0.85
N ASN A 136 -11.12 2.22 -0.11
CA ASN A 136 -9.97 2.50 0.74
C ASN A 136 -8.82 1.54 0.41
N PHE A 137 -7.60 2.07 0.42
CA PHE A 137 -6.38 1.32 0.24
C PHE A 137 -5.46 1.54 1.42
N ILE A 138 -4.84 0.45 1.84
CA ILE A 138 -3.89 0.43 2.93
C ILE A 138 -2.57 -0.14 2.42
N SER A 139 -1.45 0.37 2.92
CA SER A 139 -0.12 -0.11 2.51
C SER A 139 0.85 -0.26 3.67
N VAL A 140 1.83 -1.12 3.49
CA VAL A 140 3.00 -1.20 4.37
C VAL A 140 4.27 -1.10 3.54
N SER A 141 5.12 -0.15 3.95
CA SER A 141 6.35 0.19 3.25
C SER A 141 7.57 -0.49 3.85
N PHE A 142 8.51 -0.80 2.95
CA PHE A 142 9.86 -1.30 3.19
C PHE A 142 10.82 -0.51 2.32
N SER A 143 12.09 -0.47 2.70
CA SER A 143 13.17 0.07 1.87
C SER A 143 13.96 -1.06 1.21
N ARG A 144 14.55 -0.75 0.07
CA ARG A 144 15.57 -1.55 -0.60
C ARG A 144 16.99 -1.26 -0.12
N ASP A 145 17.18 -0.24 0.72
CA ASP A 145 18.49 0.23 1.18
C ASP A 145 18.54 0.32 2.73
N PRO A 146 19.35 -0.50 3.42
CA PRO A 146 19.53 -0.42 4.86
C PRO A 146 20.59 0.63 5.28
N PHE A 147 21.30 1.23 4.32
CA PHE A 147 22.42 2.15 4.55
C PHE A 147 22.07 3.61 4.20
N ASN A 148 20.78 3.92 4.04
CA ASN A 148 20.34 5.28 3.81
C ASN A 148 20.29 6.10 5.12
N TYR A 149 21.10 7.16 5.19
CA TYR A 149 21.24 8.00 6.38
C TYR A 149 19.93 8.71 6.80
N LEU A 150 19.14 9.19 5.84
CA LEU A 150 17.87 9.87 6.11
C LEU A 150 16.83 8.89 6.66
N MET A 151 16.80 7.66 6.14
CA MET A 151 15.92 6.61 6.65
C MET A 151 16.18 6.30 8.12
N TRP A 152 17.45 6.16 8.52
CA TRP A 152 17.81 5.97 9.93
C TRP A 152 17.42 7.16 10.80
N SER A 153 17.57 8.38 10.27
CA SER A 153 17.23 9.62 10.97
C SER A 153 15.73 9.74 11.23
N HIS A 154 14.90 9.48 10.21
CA HIS A 154 13.45 9.63 10.29
C HIS A 154 12.75 8.43 10.96
N TYR A 155 13.11 7.21 10.57
CA TYR A 155 12.32 6.01 10.89
C TYR A 155 12.95 5.12 11.96
N ALA A 156 14.25 5.24 12.24
CA ALA A 156 14.93 4.49 13.30
C ALA A 156 15.46 5.39 14.44
N ASN A 157 14.70 6.43 14.77
CA ASN A 157 14.92 7.32 15.92
C ASN A 157 16.37 7.87 15.98
N GLY A 158 16.90 8.33 14.86
CA GLY A 158 18.26 8.89 14.79
C GLY A 158 19.33 7.88 15.20
N PHE A 159 19.32 6.69 14.61
CA PHE A 159 20.26 5.58 14.83
C PHE A 159 20.16 4.89 16.20
N LYS A 160 19.14 5.20 17.00
CA LYS A 160 18.84 4.50 18.27
C LYS A 160 17.95 3.26 18.08
N GLY A 161 17.30 3.17 16.92
CA GLY A 161 16.41 2.09 16.54
C GLY A 161 17.12 0.92 15.87
N CYS A 162 16.37 0.17 15.08
CA CYS A 162 16.87 -0.97 14.32
C CYS A 162 16.15 -1.11 12.98
N ILE A 163 16.60 -2.07 12.17
CA ILE A 163 15.95 -2.53 10.95
C ILE A 163 15.65 -4.02 11.12
N LEU A 164 14.46 -4.46 10.74
CA LEU A 164 14.20 -5.88 10.48
C LEU A 164 14.44 -6.17 9.00
N ILE A 165 15.19 -7.24 8.73
CA ILE A 165 15.50 -7.74 7.39
C ILE A 165 14.42 -8.75 7.02
N TYR A 166 13.67 -8.47 5.96
CA TYR A 166 12.66 -9.36 5.39
C TYR A 166 13.14 -9.97 4.09
N ASP A 167 12.71 -11.19 3.80
CA ASP A 167 12.93 -11.87 2.53
C ASP A 167 11.60 -12.43 2.01
N PHE A 168 11.08 -11.83 0.95
CA PHE A 168 9.86 -12.25 0.28
C PHE A 168 10.27 -13.07 -0.95
N GLU A 169 10.11 -14.39 -0.87
CA GLU A 169 10.40 -15.29 -1.98
C GLU A 169 9.55 -14.91 -3.20
N ASP A 170 10.21 -14.74 -4.35
CA ASP A 170 9.59 -14.25 -5.59
C ASP A 170 8.74 -12.98 -5.45
N ASN A 171 9.08 -12.12 -4.46
CA ASN A 171 8.33 -10.91 -4.12
C ASN A 171 6.88 -11.18 -3.72
N THR A 172 6.58 -12.37 -3.21
CA THR A 172 5.23 -12.74 -2.76
C THR A 172 5.24 -13.26 -1.33
N THR A 173 4.11 -13.15 -0.65
CA THR A 173 3.88 -13.83 0.62
C THR A 173 2.40 -13.97 0.87
N LYS A 174 2.07 -14.74 1.90
CA LYS A 174 0.74 -14.81 2.49
C LYS A 174 0.67 -14.04 3.79
N LEU A 175 -0.43 -13.34 3.99
CA LEU A 175 -0.74 -12.61 5.21
C LEU A 175 -2.02 -13.13 5.85
N LYS A 176 -2.13 -13.01 7.17
CA LYS A 176 -3.29 -13.43 7.95
C LYS A 176 -3.86 -12.26 8.73
N THR A 177 -5.18 -12.16 8.86
CA THR A 177 -5.82 -11.14 9.72
C THR A 177 -5.72 -11.45 11.21
N HIS A 178 -5.32 -12.66 11.56
CA HIS A 178 -5.11 -13.10 12.93
C HIS A 178 -3.95 -14.09 12.98
N ILE A 179 -3.13 -14.04 14.04
CA ILE A 179 -1.93 -14.89 14.17
C ILE A 179 -2.21 -16.40 14.11
N LEU A 180 -3.39 -16.84 14.57
CA LEU A 180 -3.88 -18.22 14.49
C LEU A 180 -4.93 -18.43 13.38
N GLY A 181 -5.15 -17.43 12.54
CA GLY A 181 -6.12 -17.46 11.46
C GLY A 181 -5.75 -18.48 10.39
N LYS A 182 -6.78 -19.06 9.75
CA LYS A 182 -6.61 -19.94 8.58
C LYS A 182 -6.75 -19.19 7.26
N SER A 183 -7.45 -18.05 7.27
CA SER A 183 -7.62 -17.22 6.07
C SER A 183 -6.33 -16.50 5.75
N GLU A 184 -5.84 -16.74 4.53
CA GLU A 184 -4.60 -16.18 4.00
C GLU A 184 -4.91 -15.27 2.81
N TYR A 185 -4.17 -14.17 2.71
CA TYR A 185 -4.23 -13.21 1.61
C TYR A 185 -2.90 -13.25 0.87
N ASP A 186 -2.93 -13.64 -0.39
CA ASP A 186 -1.75 -13.55 -1.26
C ASP A 186 -1.47 -12.08 -1.56
N VAL A 187 -0.24 -11.65 -1.27
CA VAL A 187 0.21 -10.29 -1.53
C VAL A 187 1.52 -10.30 -2.28
N LYS A 188 1.70 -9.27 -3.11
CA LYS A 188 2.88 -9.09 -3.94
C LYS A 188 3.58 -7.79 -3.56
N MET A 189 4.86 -7.90 -3.27
CA MET A 189 5.77 -6.78 -3.09
C MET A 189 6.07 -6.16 -4.44
N MET A 190 5.95 -4.83 -4.52
CA MET A 190 6.32 -4.10 -5.72
C MET A 190 7.10 -2.84 -5.36
N ASP A 191 8.03 -2.50 -6.24
CA ASP A 191 8.85 -1.30 -6.11
C ASP A 191 8.04 -0.05 -6.45
N VAL A 192 8.24 0.99 -5.66
CA VAL A 192 7.63 2.29 -5.90
C VAL A 192 8.42 3.01 -6.99
N ARG A 193 7.69 3.52 -7.99
CA ARG A 193 8.20 4.44 -9.00
C ARG A 193 8.10 5.87 -8.48
N TYR A 194 9.10 6.68 -8.80
CA TYR A 194 9.13 8.06 -8.35
C TYR A 194 8.77 9.01 -9.49
N SER A 195 7.78 9.85 -9.25
CA SER A 195 7.28 10.83 -10.20
C SER A 195 6.66 12.02 -9.48
N ASN A 196 6.91 13.23 -10.00
CA ASN A 196 6.26 14.46 -9.51
C ASN A 196 4.82 14.62 -10.03
N SER A 197 4.39 13.80 -10.98
CA SER A 197 3.01 13.74 -11.46
C SER A 197 2.38 12.40 -11.04
N PRO A 198 1.32 12.40 -10.20
CA PRO A 198 0.64 11.18 -9.81
C PRO A 198 0.02 10.50 -11.04
N GLU A 199 0.00 9.17 -11.06
CA GLU A 199 -0.67 8.43 -12.12
C GLU A 199 -2.17 8.68 -12.07
N GLN A 200 -2.76 8.92 -13.24
CA GLN A 200 -4.21 9.09 -13.35
C GLN A 200 -4.88 7.73 -13.40
N ILE A 201 -5.82 7.51 -12.48
CA ILE A 201 -6.63 6.30 -12.42
C ILE A 201 -7.83 6.49 -13.35
N ASP A 202 -8.04 5.59 -14.30
CA ASP A 202 -9.26 5.56 -15.09
C ASP A 202 -10.42 4.99 -14.26
N LEU A 203 -11.45 5.80 -14.02
CA LEU A 203 -12.62 5.37 -13.26
C LEU A 203 -13.39 4.24 -13.94
N TRP A 204 -13.33 4.13 -15.27
CA TRP A 204 -14.00 3.03 -15.96
C TRP A 204 -13.47 1.68 -15.53
N LYS A 205 -12.15 1.55 -15.37
CA LYS A 205 -11.52 0.32 -14.85
C LYS A 205 -12.03 -0.03 -13.46
N VAL A 206 -12.15 0.98 -12.58
CA VAL A 206 -12.71 0.79 -11.23
C VAL A 206 -14.16 0.30 -11.29
N ILE A 207 -14.98 0.85 -12.19
CA ILE A 207 -16.41 0.50 -12.32
C ILE A 207 -16.59 -0.88 -12.96
N SER A 208 -15.85 -1.20 -14.03
CA SER A 208 -16.07 -2.37 -14.87
C SER A 208 -15.41 -3.64 -14.34
N GLU A 209 -14.19 -3.53 -13.80
CA GLU A 209 -13.41 -4.69 -13.38
C GLU A 209 -13.72 -5.07 -11.93
N ASN A 210 -14.42 -4.19 -11.20
CA ASN A 210 -14.67 -4.28 -9.75
C ASN A 210 -13.41 -4.64 -8.95
N THR A 211 -12.26 -4.36 -9.55
CA THR A 211 -10.91 -4.66 -9.11
C THR A 211 -10.10 -3.46 -9.54
N ILE A 212 -9.33 -2.91 -8.60
CA ILE A 212 -8.31 -1.96 -8.95
C ILE A 212 -7.08 -2.84 -9.18
N ASP A 213 -6.53 -2.83 -10.39
CA ASP A 213 -5.29 -3.54 -10.69
C ASP A 213 -4.28 -3.16 -9.60
N ASN A 214 -3.98 -4.13 -8.72
CA ASN A 214 -3.32 -3.98 -7.43
C ASN A 214 -1.85 -3.55 -7.58
N GLY A 215 -1.41 -3.05 -8.74
CA GLY A 215 0.01 -2.98 -9.08
C GLY A 215 0.57 -1.65 -9.60
N ASN A 216 -0.22 -0.77 -10.22
CA ASN A 216 0.40 0.40 -10.88
C ASN A 216 0.15 1.73 -10.16
N TYR A 217 -1.12 2.07 -9.90
CA TYR A 217 -1.47 3.43 -9.45
C TYR A 217 -0.99 3.77 -8.04
N PHE A 218 -0.90 2.77 -7.17
CA PHE A 218 -0.50 2.95 -5.77
C PHE A 218 1.00 2.75 -5.52
N PHE A 219 1.76 2.57 -6.60
CA PHE A 219 3.21 2.37 -6.59
C PHE A 219 3.91 3.53 -7.29
N THR A 220 3.33 4.73 -7.15
CA THR A 220 3.95 5.99 -7.54
C THR A 220 4.02 6.91 -6.34
N LYS A 221 5.19 7.52 -6.11
CA LYS A 221 5.41 8.48 -5.02
C LYS A 221 6.19 9.68 -5.51
N ASN A 222 6.09 10.80 -4.81
CA ASN A 222 6.80 12.01 -5.18
C ASN A 222 8.32 11.84 -5.11
N ASN A 223 9.07 12.47 -6.03
CA ASN A 223 10.53 12.38 -6.10
C ASN A 223 11.25 12.84 -4.82
N HIS A 224 10.63 13.68 -3.99
CA HIS A 224 11.20 14.07 -2.69
C HIS A 224 11.47 12.85 -1.78
N TRP A 225 10.77 11.73 -1.99
CA TRP A 225 10.92 10.50 -1.22
C TRP A 225 11.74 9.42 -1.93
N GLU A 226 12.42 9.75 -3.04
CA GLU A 226 13.20 8.77 -3.81
C GLU A 226 14.31 8.11 -2.99
N TYR A 227 14.86 8.84 -2.01
CA TYR A 227 15.89 8.33 -1.11
C TYR A 227 15.40 7.13 -0.27
N GLU A 228 14.09 6.94 -0.10
CA GLU A 228 13.54 5.81 0.65
C GLU A 228 13.75 4.48 -0.08
N LYS A 229 13.94 4.52 -1.42
CA LYS A 229 14.06 3.36 -2.31
C LYS A 229 13.02 2.31 -1.93
N GLU A 230 11.77 2.73 -1.97
CA GLU A 230 10.65 2.06 -1.32
C GLU A 230 10.13 0.89 -2.15
N SER A 231 9.79 -0.19 -1.47
CA SER A 231 8.89 -1.23 -1.97
C SER A 231 7.78 -1.43 -0.96
N ARG A 232 6.57 -1.72 -1.44
CA ARG A 232 5.40 -1.81 -0.57
C ARG A 232 4.48 -2.96 -0.94
N LEU A 233 3.66 -3.34 0.03
CA LEU A 233 2.48 -4.17 -0.17
C LEU A 233 1.26 -3.25 -0.10
N VAL A 234 0.28 -3.43 -0.98
CA VAL A 234 -0.96 -2.66 -1.02
C VAL A 234 -2.14 -3.63 -0.98
N LEU A 235 -3.15 -3.30 -0.17
CA LEU A 235 -4.38 -4.06 -0.05
C LEU A 235 -5.59 -3.12 -0.15
N TYR A 236 -6.65 -3.61 -0.79
CA TYR A 236 -7.98 -3.01 -0.63
C TYR A 236 -8.49 -3.28 0.79
N SER A 237 -9.07 -2.26 1.41
CA SER A 237 -9.73 -2.36 2.71
C SER A 237 -11.20 -1.96 2.58
N PRO A 238 -12.15 -2.79 3.05
CA PRO A 238 -13.55 -2.40 3.15
C PRO A 238 -13.82 -1.51 4.37
N HIS A 239 -12.81 -1.28 5.23
CA HIS A 239 -12.95 -0.55 6.48
C HIS A 239 -12.36 0.86 6.36
N GLN A 240 -13.13 1.85 6.79
CA GLN A 240 -12.62 3.21 6.96
C GLN A 240 -11.97 3.32 8.34
N SER A 241 -10.67 3.00 8.40
CA SER A 241 -9.84 3.14 9.60
C SER A 241 -8.51 3.82 9.25
N ASN A 242 -7.68 4.09 10.26
CA ASN A 242 -6.31 4.59 10.04
C ASN A 242 -5.35 3.52 9.48
N GLY A 243 -5.80 2.27 9.39
CA GLY A 243 -5.02 1.13 8.96
C GLY A 243 -5.49 -0.19 9.58
N GLU A 244 -4.88 -1.28 9.15
CA GLU A 244 -5.19 -2.64 9.60
C GLU A 244 -3.91 -3.41 9.94
N ILE A 245 -4.06 -4.44 10.77
CA ILE A 245 -2.96 -5.29 11.18
C ILE A 245 -3.07 -6.64 10.47
N PHE A 246 -1.96 -7.05 9.89
CA PHE A 246 -1.80 -8.37 9.30
C PHE A 246 -0.61 -9.08 9.92
N HIS A 247 -0.65 -10.41 9.93
CA HIS A 247 0.38 -11.27 10.47
C HIS A 247 1.08 -12.00 9.34
N HIS A 248 2.40 -11.95 9.32
CA HIS A 248 3.23 -12.67 8.35
C HIS A 248 3.82 -13.94 8.94
N ASP A 249 4.35 -14.82 8.09
CA ASP A 249 5.11 -15.98 8.56
C ASP A 249 6.41 -15.51 9.24
N PRO A 250 6.74 -15.96 10.46
CA PRO A 250 7.94 -15.51 11.17
C PRO A 250 9.25 -15.81 10.42
N SER A 251 9.26 -16.75 9.47
CA SER A 251 10.41 -17.07 8.64
C SER A 251 10.76 -15.98 7.62
N LEU A 252 9.85 -15.03 7.34
CA LEU A 252 10.14 -13.90 6.45
C LEU A 252 11.19 -12.97 7.04
N VAL A 253 11.19 -12.77 8.36
CA VAL A 253 12.26 -12.03 9.02
C VAL A 253 13.51 -12.91 8.94
N LYS A 254 14.63 -12.41 8.44
CA LYS A 254 15.92 -13.13 8.38
C LYS A 254 16.94 -12.59 9.36
N GLY A 255 16.69 -11.39 9.89
CA GLY A 255 17.59 -10.79 10.85
C GLY A 255 17.20 -9.39 11.29
N VAL A 256 18.08 -8.80 12.09
CA VAL A 256 17.96 -7.45 12.62
C VAL A 256 19.29 -6.71 12.47
N ILE A 257 19.23 -5.43 12.11
CA ILE A 257 20.39 -4.53 12.07
C ILE A 257 20.17 -3.44 13.11
N PHE A 258 21.06 -3.32 14.09
CA PHE A 258 20.98 -2.30 15.13
C PHE A 258 21.73 -1.03 14.71
N GLY A 259 21.13 0.12 15.04
CA GLY A 259 21.76 1.41 14.80
C GLY A 259 22.98 1.62 15.70
N SER A 260 23.92 2.47 15.24
CA SER A 260 25.17 2.77 15.95
C SER A 260 24.98 3.38 17.34
N ARG A 261 23.79 3.93 17.64
CA ARG A 261 23.41 4.53 18.93
C ARG A 261 22.37 3.70 19.69
N CYS A 262 22.08 2.50 19.22
CA CYS A 262 21.16 1.57 19.86
C CYS A 262 21.74 1.11 21.20
N ASP A 263 20.95 1.23 22.27
CA ASP A 263 21.38 0.84 23.61
C ASP A 263 21.37 -0.68 23.81
N THR A 264 22.22 -1.17 24.72
CA THR A 264 22.41 -2.60 24.96
C THR A 264 21.11 -3.29 25.39
N TYR A 265 20.31 -2.64 26.25
CA TYR A 265 19.05 -3.19 26.72
C TYR A 265 18.07 -3.43 25.56
N PHE A 266 17.97 -2.48 24.62
CA PHE A 266 17.15 -2.61 23.42
C PHE A 266 17.63 -3.75 22.53
N LYS A 267 18.94 -3.94 22.35
CA LYS A 267 19.49 -5.06 21.58
C LYS A 267 19.13 -6.40 22.21
N GLU A 268 19.42 -6.56 23.50
CA GLU A 268 19.20 -7.81 24.24
C GLU A 268 17.72 -8.20 24.27
N ARG A 269 16.82 -7.25 24.57
CA ARG A 269 15.38 -7.51 24.59
C ARG A 269 14.84 -7.88 23.21
N THR A 270 15.38 -7.27 22.15
CA THR A 270 15.01 -7.57 20.75
C THR A 270 15.44 -8.97 20.37
N ILE A 271 16.71 -9.31 20.61
CA ILE A 271 17.25 -10.65 20.31
C ILE A 271 16.47 -11.72 21.07
N ARG A 272 16.17 -11.47 22.35
CA ARG A 272 15.37 -12.38 23.18
C ARG A 272 13.97 -12.60 22.61
N ALA A 273 13.25 -11.53 22.27
CA ALA A 273 11.90 -11.65 21.72
C ALA A 273 11.87 -12.39 20.37
N LEU A 274 12.85 -12.12 19.48
CA LEU A 274 12.99 -12.85 18.22
C LEU A 274 13.29 -14.34 18.44
N LYS A 275 14.14 -14.67 19.42
CA LYS A 275 14.42 -16.07 19.80
C LYS A 275 13.18 -16.77 20.35
N GLU A 276 12.45 -16.13 21.24
CA GLU A 276 11.22 -16.66 21.83
C GLU A 276 10.16 -16.95 20.75
N ASN A 277 9.90 -15.99 19.87
CA ASN A 277 8.94 -16.14 18.76
C ASN A 277 9.32 -17.30 17.81
N ARG A 278 10.60 -17.38 17.42
CA ARG A 278 11.09 -18.46 16.55
C ARG A 278 11.03 -19.83 17.19
N ASN A 279 11.36 -19.93 18.47
CA ASN A 279 11.30 -21.18 19.21
C ASN A 279 9.86 -21.71 19.23
N ILE A 280 8.88 -20.85 19.50
CA ILE A 280 7.45 -21.20 19.47
C ILE A 280 7.03 -21.67 18.07
N SER A 281 7.57 -21.04 17.03
CA SER A 281 7.22 -21.32 15.64
C SER A 281 8.00 -22.50 15.04
N GLY A 282 9.01 -23.04 15.73
CA GLY A 282 9.86 -24.13 15.24
C GLY A 282 10.81 -23.71 14.10
N ILE A 283 11.15 -22.43 14.00
CA ILE A 283 11.88 -21.84 12.87
C ILE A 283 13.40 -21.76 13.15
N GLU A 284 14.17 -21.71 12.07
CA GLU A 284 15.63 -21.62 12.06
C GLU A 284 16.22 -20.35 12.70
N ASP A 285 17.54 -20.32 12.73
CA ASP A 285 18.38 -19.22 13.20
C ASP A 285 18.16 -17.91 12.43
N PHE A 286 18.67 -16.81 12.97
CA PHE A 286 18.65 -15.49 12.32
C PHE A 286 19.96 -14.75 12.51
N LEU A 287 20.14 -13.67 11.76
CA LEU A 287 21.32 -12.82 11.86
C LEU A 287 21.01 -11.56 12.68
N SER A 288 21.95 -11.14 13.51
CA SER A 288 21.92 -9.82 14.13
C SER A 288 23.20 -9.08 13.78
N PHE A 289 23.09 -7.83 13.37
CA PHE A 289 24.22 -6.98 13.04
C PHE A 289 24.22 -5.69 13.84
N ASP A 290 25.40 -5.12 14.07
CA ASP A 290 25.57 -3.77 14.57
C ASP A 290 26.17 -2.90 13.48
N THR A 291 25.70 -1.66 13.39
CA THR A 291 26.27 -0.67 12.48
C THR A 291 27.27 0.27 13.15
N ILE A 292 28.12 0.87 12.33
CA ILE A 292 28.95 2.03 12.68
C ILE A 292 28.75 3.12 11.62
N LEU A 293 29.01 4.37 12.01
CA LEU A 293 29.25 5.46 11.07
C LEU A 293 30.76 5.57 10.90
N ASN A 294 31.25 5.31 9.68
CA ASN A 294 32.67 5.41 9.40
C ASN A 294 33.13 6.88 9.33
N ASP A 295 34.43 7.12 9.12
CA ASP A 295 35.02 8.46 9.09
C ASP A 295 34.46 9.37 7.97
N LYS A 296 33.71 8.79 7.01
CA LYS A 296 33.02 9.51 5.93
C LYS A 296 31.53 9.73 6.22
N ASN A 297 31.05 9.39 7.43
CA ASN A 297 29.64 9.34 7.81
C ASN A 297 28.79 8.36 7.00
N GLU A 298 29.41 7.34 6.40
CA GLU A 298 28.69 6.26 5.73
C GLU A 298 28.35 5.16 6.74
N ILE A 299 27.22 4.48 6.51
CA ILE A 299 26.76 3.40 7.36
C ILE A 299 27.34 2.09 6.85
N GLU A 300 27.96 1.33 7.75
CA GLU A 300 28.44 -0.03 7.46
C GLU A 300 28.14 -0.97 8.62
N LEU A 301 28.02 -2.26 8.32
CA LEU A 301 27.99 -3.31 9.32
C LEU A 301 29.38 -3.44 9.95
N LYS A 302 29.43 -3.33 11.29
CA LYS A 302 30.63 -3.46 12.10
C LYS A 302 30.85 -4.88 12.60
N SER A 303 29.78 -5.52 13.04
CA SER A 303 29.79 -6.87 13.61
C SER A 303 28.51 -7.60 13.27
N GLY A 304 28.59 -8.93 13.25
CA GLY A 304 27.44 -9.79 13.02
C GLY A 304 27.51 -11.05 13.89
N ILE A 305 26.35 -11.58 14.25
CA ILE A 305 26.21 -12.79 15.04
C ILE A 305 25.10 -13.64 14.42
N LYS A 306 25.37 -14.94 14.23
CA LYS A 306 24.35 -15.94 13.95
C LYS A 306 23.69 -16.35 15.28
N GLN A 307 22.44 -15.94 15.46
CA GLN A 307 21.65 -16.20 16.64
C GLN A 307 21.01 -17.58 16.53
N THR A 308 21.49 -18.52 17.36
CA THR A 308 21.01 -19.90 17.33
C THR A 308 19.81 -20.09 18.24
N ILE A 309 18.80 -20.84 17.77
CA ILE A 309 17.60 -21.15 18.58
C ILE A 309 17.81 -22.39 19.45
N LYS A 310 18.47 -23.42 18.90
CA LYS A 310 18.66 -24.73 19.56
C LYS A 310 19.98 -24.87 20.33
N ASN A 311 20.97 -24.03 20.03
CA ASN A 311 22.29 -24.08 20.66
C ASN A 311 22.45 -22.97 21.70
N VAL A 312 23.22 -23.27 22.75
CA VAL A 312 23.51 -22.33 23.85
C VAL A 312 24.44 -21.19 23.39
N PHE A 313 25.31 -21.45 22.42
CA PHE A 313 26.33 -20.50 21.95
C PHE A 313 25.94 -19.86 20.62
N ASN A 314 25.86 -18.53 20.61
CA ASN A 314 25.77 -17.77 19.37
C ASN A 314 27.15 -17.66 18.72
N LEU A 315 27.20 -17.71 17.39
CA LEU A 315 28.45 -17.69 16.63
C LEU A 315 28.69 -16.29 16.05
N PRO A 316 29.75 -15.59 16.48
CA PRO A 316 30.18 -14.36 15.80
C PRO A 316 30.53 -14.66 14.34
N LEU A 317 30.17 -13.76 13.44
CA LEU A 317 30.55 -13.86 12.04
C LEU A 317 31.99 -13.38 11.84
N GLY A 318 32.71 -14.04 10.93
CA GLY A 318 34.03 -13.59 10.50
C GLY A 318 33.97 -12.24 9.77
N LYS A 319 35.09 -11.52 9.74
CA LYS A 319 35.18 -10.21 9.09
C LYS A 319 34.86 -10.30 7.58
N ASP A 320 35.37 -11.33 6.92
CA ASP A 320 35.09 -11.69 5.54
C ASP A 320 33.59 -11.84 5.26
N VAL A 321 32.88 -12.52 6.15
CA VAL A 321 31.42 -12.68 6.06
C VAL A 321 30.71 -11.33 6.25
N ILE A 322 31.15 -10.52 7.22
CA ILE A 322 30.58 -9.17 7.43
C ILE A 322 30.79 -8.29 6.20
N ASP A 323 31.97 -8.33 5.58
CA ASP A 323 32.29 -7.59 4.36
C ASP A 323 31.45 -8.07 3.17
N GLU A 324 31.17 -9.36 3.06
CA GLU A 324 30.22 -9.91 2.08
C GLU A 324 28.81 -9.35 2.29
N TRP A 325 28.31 -9.34 3.53
CA TRP A 325 27.00 -8.77 3.86
C TRP A 325 26.94 -7.26 3.59
N ASN A 326 27.99 -6.51 3.93
CA ASN A 326 28.10 -5.09 3.57
C ASN A 326 27.95 -4.87 2.05
N ASN A 327 28.47 -5.77 1.22
CA ASN A 327 28.37 -5.67 -0.23
C ASN A 327 27.06 -6.23 -0.80
N SER A 328 26.46 -7.24 -0.16
CA SER A 328 25.22 -7.88 -0.61
C SER A 328 23.99 -7.03 -0.30
N LEU A 329 24.01 -6.31 0.82
CA LEU A 329 22.90 -5.45 1.28
C LEU A 329 22.88 -4.07 0.62
N LYS A 330 23.97 -3.64 -0.01
CA LYS A 330 23.99 -2.38 -0.77
C LYS A 330 22.91 -2.42 -1.85
N PHE A 331 22.12 -1.36 -1.91
CA PHE A 331 21.16 -1.19 -2.99
C PHE A 331 21.88 -1.21 -4.35
N LYS A 332 21.40 -2.07 -5.25
CA LYS A 332 21.86 -2.15 -6.63
C LYS A 332 20.66 -1.82 -7.50
N GLU A 333 20.74 -0.72 -8.24
CA GLU A 333 19.74 -0.43 -9.25
C GLU A 333 19.70 -1.58 -10.26
N ALA A 334 18.49 -2.06 -10.56
CA ALA A 334 18.33 -3.00 -11.66
C ALA A 334 18.86 -2.31 -12.92
N LYS A 335 19.86 -2.90 -13.57
CA LYS A 335 20.32 -2.43 -14.88
C LYS A 335 19.11 -2.44 -15.80
N THR A 336 18.59 -1.27 -16.12
CA THR A 336 17.51 -1.12 -17.10
C THR A 336 18.10 -1.59 -18.43
N ILE A 337 17.71 -2.77 -18.88
CA ILE A 337 17.92 -3.16 -20.27
C ILE A 337 17.03 -2.21 -21.06
N LYS A 338 17.66 -1.24 -21.73
CA LYS A 338 17.00 -0.28 -22.61
C LYS A 338 16.34 -0.99 -23.79
#